data_AF-A0A7R8W213-F1
#
_entry.id   AF-A0A7R8W213-F1
#
_cell.length_a   1.000
_cell.length_b   1.000
_cell.length_c   1.000
_cell.angle_alpha   90.00
_cell.angle_beta   90.00
_cell.angle_gamma   90.00
#
_symmetry.space_group_name_H-M   'P 1'
#
loop_
_entity.id
_entity.type
_entity.pdbx_description
1 polymer ?
#
loop_
_entity_poly.entity_id
_entity_poly.type
_entity_poly.pdbx_seq_one_letter_code
_entity_poly.pdbx_strand_id
1 'polypeptide(L)'
;MRIPYIKKAQALSKRKLKLFSAPWGSPKWMKKSGFIKSDYYQLWADYIIRFLDEYKKQGLHFWGLSPENEPVTPSLFGIEYPFNFVMWTPETMFKFVVEYLGPALSNNGYGDLLLMMLDDRRAFVPEWSEK
;
A
#
# COMPACT_ATOMS: atom_id res chain seq x y z
N MET A 1 14.56 9.11 8.03
CA MET A 1 14.40 10.56 8.30
C MET A 1 12.99 10.98 8.76
N ARG A 2 11.89 10.24 8.51
CA ARG A 2 10.52 10.68 8.87
C ARG A 2 10.08 10.42 10.33
N ILE A 3 10.55 9.33 10.94
CA ILE A 3 10.14 8.89 12.29
C ILE A 3 10.27 9.98 13.38
N PRO A 4 11.37 10.75 13.50
CA PRO A 4 11.49 11.77 14.53
C PRO A 4 10.39 12.85 14.45
N TYR A 5 10.00 13.23 13.23
CA TYR A 5 8.95 14.24 13.02
C TYR A 5 7.56 13.70 13.35
N ILE A 6 7.28 12.44 13.03
CA ILE A 6 6.02 11.78 13.41
C ILE A 6 5.90 11.74 14.93
N LYS A 7 6.95 11.33 15.63
CA LYS A 7 6.98 11.30 17.10
C LYS A 7 6.78 12.69 17.70
N LYS A 8 7.43 13.72 17.14
CA LYS A 8 7.26 15.11 17.57
C LYS A 8 5.82 15.59 17.37
N ALA A 9 5.20 15.28 16.23
CA ALA A 9 3.80 15.63 15.96
C ALA A 9 2.85 14.94 16.94
N GLN A 10 3.07 13.66 17.26
CA GLN A 10 2.26 12.94 18.25
C GLN A 10 2.41 13.53 19.66
N ALA A 11 3.62 13.92 20.07
CA ALA A 11 3.87 14.53 21.38
C ALA A 11 3.21 15.92 21.55
N LEU A 12 3.08 16.68 20.46
CA LEU A 12 2.44 18.00 20.46
C LEU A 12 0.92 17.95 20.32
N SER A 13 0.38 16.85 19.80
CA SER A 13 -1.05 16.72 19.52
C SER A 13 -1.84 16.37 20.79
N LYS A 14 -2.94 17.11 21.03
CA LYS A 14 -3.92 16.78 22.07
C LYS A 14 -4.80 15.57 21.72
N ARG A 15 -4.81 15.15 20.45
CA ARG A 15 -5.60 14.03 19.93
C ARG A 15 -4.67 12.94 19.41
N LYS A 16 -5.10 11.67 19.49
CA LYS A 16 -4.35 10.56 18.88
C LYS A 16 -4.32 10.73 17.36
N LEU A 17 -3.13 10.91 16.80
CA LEU A 17 -2.93 10.99 15.36
C LEU A 17 -3.07 9.60 14.73
N LYS A 18 -3.83 9.51 13.64
CA LYS A 18 -3.97 8.30 12.83
C LYS A 18 -2.91 8.32 11.73
N LEU A 19 -2.04 7.31 11.71
CA LEU A 19 -1.04 7.16 10.66
C LEU A 19 -1.63 6.34 9.51
N PHE A 20 -1.42 6.79 8.28
CA PHE A 20 -1.83 6.09 7.07
C PHE A 20 -0.61 5.94 6.14
N SER A 21 -0.51 4.82 5.43
CA SER A 21 0.58 4.56 4.49
C SER A 21 0.09 4.06 3.14
N ALA A 22 0.77 4.47 2.08
CA ALA A 22 0.57 3.98 0.73
C ALA A 22 1.95 3.80 0.07
N PRO A 23 2.29 2.62 -0.48
CA PRO A 23 3.48 2.48 -1.29
C PRO A 23 3.26 3.12 -2.66
N TRP A 24 4.31 3.74 -3.20
CA TRP A 24 4.33 4.35 -4.54
C TRP A 24 5.00 3.46 -5.59
N GLY A 25 5.53 2.31 -5.20
CA GLY A 25 6.40 1.55 -6.08
C GLY A 25 7.14 0.45 -5.35
N SER A 26 7.20 -0.73 -5.99
CA SER A 26 8.03 -1.84 -5.53
C SER A 26 9.48 -1.69 -6.04
N PRO A 27 10.44 -2.44 -5.45
CA PRO A 27 11.77 -2.60 -6.02
C PRO A 27 11.73 -2.97 -7.51
N LYS A 28 12.62 -2.38 -8.31
CA LYS A 28 12.62 -2.51 -9.78
C LYS A 28 12.62 -3.97 -10.26
N TRP A 29 13.35 -4.84 -9.58
CA TRP A 29 13.49 -6.26 -9.95
C TRP A 29 12.22 -7.10 -9.70
N MET A 30 11.26 -6.60 -8.91
CA MET A 30 9.97 -7.26 -8.72
C MET A 30 9.00 -7.00 -9.89
N LYS A 31 9.28 -5.99 -10.73
CA LYS A 31 8.36 -5.53 -11.77
C LYS A 31 8.73 -6.02 -13.16
N LYS A 32 7.72 -6.16 -14.01
CA LYS A 32 7.85 -6.27 -15.46
C LYS A 32 6.79 -5.37 -16.10
N SER A 33 7.22 -4.43 -16.93
CA SER A 33 6.33 -3.47 -17.60
C SER A 33 5.39 -2.72 -16.63
N GLY A 34 5.89 -2.35 -15.45
CA GLY A 34 5.13 -1.60 -14.43
C GLY A 34 4.27 -2.44 -13.47
N PHE A 35 4.00 -3.70 -13.79
CA PHE A 35 3.28 -4.63 -12.91
C PHE A 35 4.24 -5.45 -12.06
N ILE A 36 3.86 -5.79 -10.83
CA ILE A 36 4.58 -6.79 -10.03
C ILE A 36 4.37 -8.17 -10.68
N LYS A 37 5.45 -8.95 -10.85
CA LYS A 37 5.32 -10.34 -11.35
C LYS A 37 4.61 -11.18 -10.28
N SER A 38 3.68 -12.04 -10.69
CA SER A 38 2.88 -12.90 -9.80
C SER A 38 3.72 -13.65 -8.76
N ASP A 39 4.91 -14.11 -9.14
CA ASP A 39 5.82 -14.87 -8.28
C ASP A 39 6.36 -14.05 -7.09
N TYR A 40 6.21 -12.72 -7.12
CA TYR A 40 6.58 -11.82 -6.03
C TYR A 40 5.39 -11.27 -5.24
N TYR A 41 4.15 -11.71 -5.47
CA TYR A 41 3.00 -11.20 -4.72
C TYR A 41 3.15 -11.45 -3.22
N GLN A 42 3.51 -12.67 -2.81
CA GLN A 42 3.79 -12.95 -1.40
C GLN A 42 4.92 -12.07 -0.86
N LEU A 43 6.02 -11.96 -1.60
CA LEU A 43 7.16 -11.16 -1.17
C LEU A 43 6.83 -9.66 -1.06
N TRP A 44 5.90 -9.16 -1.88
CA TRP A 44 5.39 -7.80 -1.79
C TRP A 44 4.50 -7.60 -0.56
N ALA A 45 3.64 -8.56 -0.24
CA ALA A 45 2.88 -8.56 1.02
C ALA A 45 3.84 -8.57 2.22
N ASP A 46 4.85 -9.44 2.23
CA ASP A 46 5.84 -9.55 3.29
C ASP A 46 6.66 -8.24 3.44
N TYR A 47 6.93 -7.55 2.33
CA TYR A 47 7.57 -6.24 2.36
C TYR A 47 6.71 -5.19 3.09
N ILE A 48 5.40 -5.19 2.86
CA ILE A 48 4.45 -4.31 3.57
C ILE A 48 4.41 -4.67 5.05
N ILE A 49 4.38 -5.96 5.41
CA ILE A 49 4.45 -6.39 6.82
C ILE A 49 5.75 -5.91 7.46
N ARG A 50 6.89 -6.08 6.78
CA ARG A 50 8.18 -5.61 7.29
C ARG A 50 8.21 -4.11 7.52
N PHE A 51 7.60 -3.32 6.64
CA PHE A 51 7.43 -1.88 6.83
C PHE A 51 6.66 -1.56 8.12
N LEU A 52 5.53 -2.24 8.34
CA LEU A 52 4.72 -2.05 9.54
C LEU A 52 5.49 -2.47 10.81
N ASP A 53 6.25 -3.56 10.76
CA ASP A 53 7.07 -4.04 11.87
C ASP A 53 8.17 -3.05 12.24
N GLU A 54 8.87 -2.49 11.25
CA GLU A 54 9.95 -1.53 11.51
C GLU A 54 9.41 -0.23 12.13
N TYR A 55 8.21 0.21 11.78
CA TYR A 55 7.56 1.34 12.45
C TYR A 55 7.05 0.97 13.84
N LYS A 56 6.51 -0.25 14.02
CA LYS A 56 6.06 -0.76 15.32
C LYS A 56 7.21 -0.84 16.32
N LYS A 57 8.41 -1.27 15.91
CA LYS A 57 9.65 -1.23 16.74
C LYS A 57 9.99 0.17 17.24
N GLN A 58 9.54 1.19 16.53
CA GLN A 58 9.73 2.59 16.89
C GLN A 58 8.56 3.15 17.72
N GLY A 59 7.58 2.34 18.11
CA GLY A 59 6.37 2.76 18.83
C GLY A 59 5.34 3.47 17.95
N LEU A 60 5.43 3.32 16.62
CA LEU A 60 4.50 3.91 15.66
C LEU A 60 3.55 2.85 15.11
N HIS A 61 2.25 3.09 15.23
CA HIS A 61 1.20 2.18 14.79
C HIS A 61 0.37 2.82 13.68
N PHE A 62 0.16 2.08 12.59
CA PHE A 62 -0.69 2.52 11.49
C PHE A 62 -2.16 2.25 11.79
N TRP A 63 -3.00 3.23 11.47
CA TRP A 63 -4.45 3.14 11.52
C TRP A 63 -5.01 2.48 10.26
N GLY A 64 -4.37 2.73 9.12
CA GLY A 64 -4.74 2.11 7.86
C GLY A 64 -3.64 2.20 6.81
N LEU A 65 -3.85 1.52 5.70
CA LEU A 65 -2.99 1.58 4.52
C LEU A 65 -3.80 1.34 3.24
N SER A 66 -3.24 1.76 2.10
CA SER A 66 -3.66 1.30 0.77
C SER A 66 -2.65 0.29 0.20
N PRO A 67 -3.08 -0.68 -0.62
CA PRO A 67 -2.16 -1.64 -1.25
C PRO A 67 -1.14 -0.98 -2.19
N GLU A 68 -1.53 0.12 -2.83
CA GLU A 68 -0.73 0.92 -3.76
C GLU A 68 -1.35 2.31 -3.90
N ASN A 69 -0.52 3.34 -4.03
CA ASN A 69 -0.91 4.69 -4.40
C ASN A 69 -1.12 4.79 -5.92
N GLU A 70 -2.25 5.34 -6.36
CA GLU A 70 -2.56 5.57 -7.78
C GLU A 70 -2.28 4.34 -8.68
N PRO A 71 -2.87 3.16 -8.40
CA PRO A 71 -2.66 1.96 -9.19
C PRO A 71 -3.08 2.11 -10.66
N VAL A 72 -3.97 3.07 -10.97
CA VAL A 72 -4.40 3.40 -12.33
C VAL A 72 -3.53 4.52 -12.89
N THR A 73 -2.23 4.26 -13.02
CA THR A 73 -1.32 5.29 -13.54
C THR A 73 -1.56 5.59 -15.03
N PRO A 74 -1.23 6.80 -15.50
CA PRO A 74 -1.27 7.14 -16.92
C PRO A 74 -0.51 6.17 -17.83
N SER A 75 0.49 5.46 -17.29
CA SER A 75 1.25 4.44 -18.01
C SER A 75 0.43 3.22 -18.42
N LEU A 76 -0.71 2.95 -17.76
CA LEU A 76 -1.69 1.97 -18.26
C LEU A 76 -2.27 2.37 -19.62
N PHE A 77 -2.31 3.67 -19.91
CA PHE A 77 -2.83 4.24 -21.14
C PHE A 77 -1.71 4.67 -22.11
N GLY A 78 -0.49 4.16 -21.90
CA GLY A 78 0.67 4.46 -22.76
C GLY A 78 1.27 5.85 -22.56
N ILE A 79 0.90 6.56 -21.50
CA ILE A 79 1.43 7.89 -21.18
C ILE A 79 2.64 7.74 -20.25
N GLU A 80 3.76 8.37 -20.60
CA GLU A 80 4.95 8.37 -19.76
C GLU A 80 4.65 9.00 -18.40
N TYR A 81 5.02 8.30 -17.33
CA TYR A 81 4.83 8.76 -15.96
C TYR A 81 6.19 8.83 -15.25
N PRO A 82 6.71 10.04 -14.94
CA PRO A 82 8.11 10.23 -14.56
C PRO A 82 8.40 9.95 -13.07
N PHE A 83 7.51 9.27 -12.36
CA PHE A 83 7.60 9.01 -10.93
C PHE A 83 7.62 7.51 -10.62
N ASN A 84 7.74 7.15 -9.33
CA ASN A 84 7.57 5.75 -8.93
C ASN A 84 6.11 5.33 -9.14
N PHE A 85 5.89 4.09 -9.56
CA PHE A 85 4.56 3.50 -9.62
C PHE A 85 4.61 1.97 -9.57
N VAL A 86 3.52 1.35 -9.15
CA VAL A 86 3.11 0.01 -9.58
C VAL A 86 1.75 0.11 -10.25
N MET A 87 1.61 -0.52 -11.42
CA MET A 87 0.32 -0.64 -12.08
C MET A 87 -0.43 -1.86 -11.56
N TRP A 88 -1.73 -1.70 -11.36
CA TRP A 88 -2.64 -2.79 -11.08
C TRP A 88 -3.90 -2.65 -11.93
N THR A 89 -4.51 -3.80 -12.26
CA THR A 89 -5.90 -3.85 -12.70
C THR A 89 -6.79 -4.13 -11.49
N PRO A 90 -8.11 -3.87 -11.55
CA PRO A 90 -9.03 -4.26 -10.48
C PRO A 90 -8.85 -5.73 -10.07
N GLU A 91 -8.81 -6.63 -11.06
CA GLU A 91 -8.70 -8.08 -10.83
C GLU A 91 -7.38 -8.48 -10.17
N THR A 92 -6.26 -7.91 -10.61
CA THR A 92 -4.95 -8.27 -10.08
C THR A 92 -4.73 -7.69 -8.68
N MET A 93 -5.25 -6.48 -8.40
CA MET A 93 -5.22 -5.93 -7.04
C MET A 93 -6.12 -6.72 -6.11
N PHE A 94 -7.35 -7.05 -6.54
CA PHE A 94 -8.27 -7.88 -5.75
C PHE A 94 -7.62 -9.21 -5.38
N LYS A 95 -7.04 -9.90 -6.38
CA LYS A 95 -6.31 -11.15 -6.16
C LYS A 95 -5.17 -10.98 -5.17
N PHE A 96 -4.33 -9.95 -5.34
CA PHE A 96 -3.23 -9.66 -4.42
C PHE A 96 -3.74 -9.44 -2.98
N VAL A 97 -4.82 -8.68 -2.82
CA VAL A 97 -5.39 -8.38 -1.50
C VAL A 97 -5.99 -9.61 -0.84
N VAL A 98 -6.81 -10.37 -1.56
CA VAL A 98 -7.52 -11.53 -0.99
C VAL A 98 -6.59 -12.69 -0.71
N GLU A 99 -5.67 -13.00 -1.63
CA GLU A 99 -4.85 -14.21 -1.54
C GLU A 99 -3.52 -13.97 -0.79
N TYR A 100 -3.01 -12.73 -0.72
CA TYR A 100 -1.67 -12.46 -0.18
C TYR A 100 -1.67 -11.41 0.93
N LEU A 101 -2.04 -10.16 0.64
CA LEU A 101 -1.88 -9.06 1.60
C LEU A 101 -2.82 -9.18 2.81
N GLY A 102 -4.10 -9.50 2.59
CA GLY A 102 -5.08 -9.70 3.66
C GLY A 102 -4.67 -10.80 4.64
N PRO A 103 -4.36 -12.03 4.17
CA PRO A 103 -3.83 -13.09 5.01
C PRO A 103 -2.54 -12.71 5.71
N ALA A 104 -1.59 -12.05 5.02
CA ALA A 104 -0.34 -11.60 5.62
C ALA A 104 -0.58 -10.60 6.76
N LEU A 105 -1.48 -9.63 6.60
CA LEU A 105 -1.84 -8.68 7.64
C LEU A 105 -2.46 -9.39 8.85
N SER A 106 -3.43 -10.27 8.62
CA SER A 106 -4.11 -11.02 9.68
C SER A 106 -3.12 -11.87 10.48
N ASN A 107 -2.30 -12.67 9.80
CA ASN A 107 -1.35 -13.60 10.42
C ASN A 107 -0.22 -12.91 11.19
N ASN A 108 0.10 -11.65 10.86
CA ASN A 108 1.16 -10.88 11.52
C ASN A 108 0.64 -9.87 12.56
N GLY A 109 -0.62 -10.00 12.98
CA GLY A 109 -1.19 -9.17 14.06
C GLY A 109 -1.60 -7.76 13.62
N TYR A 110 -1.92 -7.59 12.34
CA TYR A 110 -2.44 -6.36 11.74
C TYR A 110 -3.90 -6.51 11.28
N GLY A 111 -4.65 -7.48 11.82
CA GLY A 111 -6.05 -7.72 11.46
C GLY A 111 -7.01 -6.54 11.72
N ASP A 112 -6.69 -5.66 12.68
CA ASP A 112 -7.48 -4.46 12.99
C ASP A 112 -7.12 -3.24 12.12
N LEU A 113 -6.11 -3.36 11.26
CA LEU A 113 -5.66 -2.28 10.39
C LEU A 113 -6.66 -2.09 9.25
N LEU A 114 -7.05 -0.84 8.96
CA LEU A 114 -7.97 -0.55 7.85
C LEU A 114 -7.25 -0.61 6.50
N LEU A 115 -7.63 -1.56 5.66
CA LEU A 115 -7.17 -1.65 4.27
C LEU A 115 -8.11 -0.87 3.36
N MET A 116 -7.61 0.16 2.68
CA MET A 116 -8.39 1.01 1.78
C MET A 116 -7.99 0.76 0.33
N MET A 117 -8.95 0.33 -0.48
CA MET A 117 -8.74 0.01 -1.89
C MET A 117 -8.70 1.26 -2.77
N LEU A 118 -8.25 1.08 -4.01
CA LEU A 118 -8.12 2.08 -5.06
C LEU A 118 -7.05 3.15 -4.80
N ASP A 119 -7.22 4.04 -3.82
CA ASP A 119 -6.30 5.18 -3.55
C ASP A 119 -5.91 5.96 -4.84
N ASP A 120 -6.92 6.24 -5.66
CA ASP A 120 -6.81 6.92 -6.96
C ASP A 120 -8.03 7.82 -7.18
N ARG A 121 -8.10 8.42 -8.37
CA ARG A 121 -9.16 9.29 -8.84
C ARG A 121 -10.52 8.62 -8.78
N ARG A 122 -11.52 9.39 -8.32
CA ARG A 122 -12.93 9.00 -8.24
C ARG A 122 -13.51 8.48 -9.56
N ALA A 123 -12.95 8.86 -10.71
CA ALA A 123 -13.42 8.45 -12.03
C ALA A 123 -13.37 6.92 -12.26
N PHE A 124 -12.57 6.18 -11.47
CA PHE A 124 -12.45 4.72 -11.55
C PHE A 124 -13.48 3.97 -10.69
N VAL A 125 -14.35 4.70 -10.00
CA VAL A 125 -15.53 4.16 -9.30
C VAL A 125 -16.75 4.33 -10.22
N PRO A 126 -17.61 3.31 -10.39
CA PRO A 126 -17.74 2.12 -9.53
C PRO A 126 -16.93 0.89 -9.94
N GLU A 127 -16.28 0.87 -11.11
CA GLU A 127 -15.60 -0.31 -11.65
C GLU A 127 -14.66 -0.99 -10.62
N TRP A 128 -13.83 -0.20 -9.92
CA TRP A 128 -12.90 -0.71 -8.90
C TRP A 128 -13.55 -1.15 -7.58
N SER A 129 -14.82 -0.81 -7.37
CA SER A 129 -15.57 -1.20 -6.16
C SER A 129 -16.51 -2.38 -6.37
N GLU A 130 -16.77 -2.76 -7.63
CA GLU A 130 -17.71 -3.84 -7.98
C GLU A 130 -17.01 -5.19 -8.22
N LYS A 131 -15.68 -5.23 -8.14
CA LYS A 131 -14.84 -6.42 -8.31
C LYS A 131 -14.40 -6.96 -6.95
#